data_AF-M3HEQ4-F1
#
_entry.id   AF-M3HEQ4-F1
#
_cell.length_a   1.000
_cell.length_b   1.000
_cell.length_c   1.000
_cell.angle_alpha   90.00
_cell.angle_beta   90.00
_cell.angle_gamma   90.00
#
_symmetry.space_group_name_H-M   'P 1'
#
loop_
_entity.id
_entity.type
_entity.pdbx_description
1 polymer ?
#
loop_
_entity_poly.entity_id
_entity_poly.type
_entity_poly.pdbx_seq_one_letter_code
_entity_poly.pdbx_strand_id
1 'polypeptide(L)'
;MINQYTNKKATILRIWNHTLEFSLSFFYFSQDKSKSYRFKKYFSTEDLEKIEPAVSKSEILHKGEIKVILESGLSVFRIIEGLTTKQRAEELFSQKRIWDTEENTGILIYIQLIDRKIELLADRGIYKKIGQGKLDEICQRMEAGFRSGHYLESILFAIEEFTLLFQKYFPSVEQNPNELSDKPEVI
;
A
#
# COMPACT_ATOMS: atom_id res chain seq x y z
N MET A 1 -23.82 -25.26 6.03
CA MET A 1 -23.44 -24.65 7.34
C MET A 1 -21.93 -24.75 7.64
N ILE A 2 -21.03 -24.60 6.65
CA ILE A 2 -19.57 -24.81 6.83
C ILE A 2 -18.80 -23.46 6.85
N ASN A 3 -19.44 -22.34 6.52
CA ASN A 3 -18.75 -21.08 6.22
C ASN A 3 -18.48 -20.16 7.44
N GLN A 4 -19.09 -20.40 8.60
CA GLN A 4 -18.86 -19.57 9.80
C GLN A 4 -17.67 -20.04 10.65
N TYR A 5 -17.29 -21.32 10.56
CA TYR A 5 -16.27 -21.92 11.43
C TYR A 5 -14.84 -21.68 10.91
N THR A 6 -14.66 -21.68 9.59
CA THR A 6 -13.41 -21.28 8.91
C THR A 6 -13.10 -19.81 9.13
N ASN A 7 -14.12 -18.94 9.10
CA ASN A 7 -13.96 -17.51 9.35
C ASN A 7 -13.55 -17.24 10.82
N LYS A 8 -14.17 -17.93 11.80
CA LYS A 8 -13.75 -17.83 13.22
C LYS A 8 -12.30 -18.29 13.46
N LYS A 9 -11.86 -19.40 12.87
CA LYS A 9 -10.46 -19.86 13.02
C LYS A 9 -9.46 -18.89 12.38
N ALA A 10 -9.77 -18.35 11.20
CA ALA A 10 -8.93 -17.34 10.55
C ALA A 10 -8.86 -16.04 11.36
N THR A 11 -9.98 -15.59 11.94
CA THR A 11 -10.02 -14.42 12.83
C THR A 11 -9.27 -14.66 14.13
N ILE A 12 -9.37 -15.85 14.73
CA ILE A 12 -8.59 -16.21 15.93
C ILE A 12 -7.10 -16.25 15.60
N LEU A 13 -6.66 -16.86 14.49
CA LEU A 13 -5.25 -16.86 14.09
C LEU A 13 -4.71 -15.44 13.83
N ARG A 14 -5.53 -14.59 13.20
CA ARG A 14 -5.22 -13.17 12.97
C ARG A 14 -5.10 -12.44 14.31
N ILE A 15 -6.05 -12.60 15.22
CA ILE A 15 -5.99 -12.04 16.58
C ILE A 15 -4.72 -12.52 17.29
N TRP A 16 -4.36 -13.81 17.23
CA TRP A 16 -3.15 -14.36 17.84
C TRP A 16 -1.85 -13.72 17.32
N ASN A 17 -1.76 -13.46 16.00
CA ASN A 17 -0.64 -12.70 15.41
C ASN A 17 -0.58 -11.24 15.91
N HIS A 18 -1.71 -10.68 16.33
CA HIS A 18 -1.80 -9.34 16.92
C HIS A 18 -1.68 -9.33 18.46
N THR A 19 -1.98 -10.44 19.17
CA THR A 19 -2.12 -10.49 20.65
C THR A 19 -0.94 -11.08 21.43
N LEU A 20 0.00 -11.82 20.81
CA LEU A 20 1.12 -12.46 21.56
C LEU A 20 2.13 -11.48 22.19
N GLU A 21 1.99 -10.18 21.98
CA GLU A 21 2.87 -9.12 22.50
C GLU A 21 2.09 -7.93 23.11
N PHE A 22 0.81 -8.13 23.46
CA PHE A 22 -0.05 -7.04 23.97
C PHE A 22 0.33 -6.58 25.40
N SER A 23 1.15 -7.33 26.15
CA SER A 23 1.48 -6.98 27.54
C SER A 23 2.48 -5.82 27.68
N LEU A 24 3.11 -5.32 26.61
CA LEU A 24 4.15 -4.27 26.71
C LEU A 24 3.86 -2.99 25.92
N SER A 25 2.74 -2.89 25.18
CA SER A 25 2.44 -1.70 24.35
C SER A 25 1.22 -0.88 24.80
N PHE A 26 0.71 -1.07 26.02
CA PHE A 26 -0.37 -0.22 26.57
C PHE A 26 0.08 1.24 26.78
N PHE A 27 1.38 1.55 26.65
CA PHE A 27 1.94 2.88 26.92
C PHE A 27 2.96 3.43 25.90
N TYR A 28 2.96 2.98 24.64
CA TYR A 28 3.79 3.61 23.60
C TYR A 28 2.97 4.38 22.57
N PHE A 29 2.55 5.59 22.97
CA PHE A 29 2.25 6.67 22.04
C PHE A 29 3.59 7.20 21.48
N SER A 30 4.17 6.51 20.49
CA SER A 30 5.32 7.02 19.72
C SER A 30 4.82 7.96 18.61
N GLN A 31 5.33 9.19 18.57
CA GLN A 31 5.03 10.18 17.52
C GLN A 31 5.65 9.84 16.14
N ASP A 32 6.40 8.74 16.01
CA ASP A 32 6.98 8.30 14.74
C ASP A 32 6.87 6.77 14.61
N LYS A 33 5.94 6.32 13.76
CA LYS A 33 5.63 4.89 13.57
C LYS A 33 6.67 4.16 12.72
N SER A 34 7.45 4.87 11.91
CA SER A 34 8.58 4.31 11.14
C SER A 34 9.69 3.77 12.05
N LYS A 35 9.79 4.31 13.28
CA LYS A 35 10.74 3.86 14.31
C LYS A 35 10.28 2.64 15.09
N SER A 36 9.04 2.20 14.91
CA SER A 36 8.52 1.00 15.57
C SER A 36 9.37 -0.22 15.21
N TYR A 37 9.73 -1.02 16.22
CA TYR A 37 10.46 -2.28 16.03
C TYR A 37 9.80 -3.18 14.99
N ARG A 38 8.46 -3.19 14.96
CA ARG A 38 7.68 -3.98 14.01
C ARG A 38 7.89 -3.54 12.56
N PHE A 39 8.08 -2.25 12.32
CA PHE A 39 8.34 -1.70 11.00
C PHE A 39 9.77 -2.00 10.53
N LYS A 40 10.74 -1.83 11.45
CA LYS A 40 12.16 -2.13 11.21
C LYS A 40 12.45 -3.59 10.85
N LYS A 41 11.52 -4.51 11.14
CA LYS A 41 11.59 -5.91 10.68
C LYS A 41 11.46 -6.05 9.17
N TYR A 42 10.75 -5.13 8.51
CA TYR A 42 10.44 -5.18 7.08
C TYR A 42 11.28 -4.20 6.27
N PHE A 43 11.53 -3.00 6.81
CA PHE A 43 12.24 -1.94 6.11
C PHE A 43 13.27 -1.28 7.03
N SER A 44 14.48 -1.10 6.51
CA SER A 44 15.44 -0.16 7.08
C SER A 44 15.06 1.28 6.72
N THR A 45 15.68 2.27 7.38
CA THR A 45 15.53 3.68 6.99
C THR A 45 16.01 3.91 5.55
N GLU A 46 17.12 3.26 5.16
CA GLU A 46 17.68 3.35 3.80
C GLU A 46 16.71 2.79 2.75
N ASP A 47 15.93 1.77 3.08
CA ASP A 47 14.93 1.23 2.16
C ASP A 47 13.81 2.22 1.90
N LEU A 48 13.31 2.91 2.93
CA LEU A 48 12.28 3.94 2.76
C LEU A 48 12.77 5.13 1.94
N GLU A 49 14.03 5.52 2.12
CA GLU A 49 14.67 6.60 1.37
C GLU A 49 14.83 6.29 -0.12
N LYS A 50 14.70 5.02 -0.53
CA LYS A 50 14.72 4.62 -1.95
C LYS A 50 13.37 4.73 -2.65
N ILE A 51 12.26 4.74 -1.90
CA ILE A 51 10.91 4.74 -2.49
C ILE A 51 10.57 6.13 -3.07
N GLU A 52 10.80 7.20 -2.31
CA GLU A 52 10.48 8.57 -2.73
C GLU A 52 11.19 8.95 -4.05
N PRO A 53 12.52 8.79 -4.20
CA PRO A 53 13.18 9.07 -5.47
C PRO A 53 12.73 8.19 -6.64
N ALA A 54 12.24 6.97 -6.37
CA ALA A 54 11.72 6.09 -7.42
C ALA A 54 10.37 6.62 -7.93
N VAL A 55 9.48 7.06 -7.03
CA VAL A 55 8.22 7.72 -7.39
C VAL A 55 8.51 9.03 -8.14
N SER A 56 9.35 9.92 -7.60
CA SER A 56 9.68 11.19 -8.27
C SER A 56 10.23 11.00 -9.68
N LYS A 57 11.08 9.98 -9.90
CA LYS A 57 11.63 9.66 -11.22
C LYS A 57 10.61 9.05 -12.18
N SER A 58 9.60 8.36 -11.65
CA SER A 58 8.48 7.83 -12.43
C SER A 58 7.62 8.99 -12.97
N GLU A 59 7.21 9.88 -12.06
CA GLU A 59 6.20 10.91 -12.35
C GLU A 59 6.66 12.02 -13.29
N ILE A 60 7.97 12.20 -13.49
CA ILE A 60 8.46 13.11 -14.54
C ILE A 60 8.20 12.58 -15.97
N LEU A 61 7.84 11.31 -16.13
CA LEU A 61 7.73 10.65 -17.44
C LEU A 61 6.27 10.54 -17.92
N HIS A 62 5.30 10.79 -17.06
CA HIS A 62 3.87 10.54 -17.30
C HIS A 62 2.99 11.40 -16.41
N LYS A 63 1.68 11.38 -16.66
CA LYS A 63 0.65 12.13 -15.89
C LYS A 63 -0.01 11.33 -14.75
N GLY A 64 0.50 10.13 -14.46
CA GLY A 64 0.04 9.35 -13.30
C GLY A 64 0.71 9.77 -11.99
N GLU A 65 -0.04 9.67 -10.89
CA GLU A 65 0.42 10.00 -9.54
C GLU A 65 0.41 8.72 -8.67
N ILE A 66 1.53 8.38 -8.04
CA ILE A 66 1.72 7.14 -7.28
C ILE A 66 1.86 7.46 -5.79
N LYS A 67 0.89 7.02 -4.99
CA LYS A 67 0.96 7.10 -3.54
C LYS A 67 1.27 5.76 -2.89
N VAL A 68 2.36 5.69 -2.13
CA VAL A 68 2.71 4.51 -1.32
C VAL A 68 2.33 4.73 0.14
N ILE A 69 1.55 3.81 0.71
CA ILE A 69 1.20 3.80 2.14
C ILE A 69 1.56 2.45 2.76
N LEU A 70 2.38 2.51 3.81
CA LEU A 70 2.84 1.35 4.57
C LEU A 70 2.19 1.38 5.96
N GLU A 71 1.22 0.49 6.20
CA GLU A 71 0.57 0.36 7.51
C GLU A 71 1.13 -0.85 8.25
N SER A 72 1.66 -0.64 9.45
CA SER A 72 2.23 -1.72 10.26
C SER A 72 1.21 -2.84 10.51
N GLY A 73 0.00 -2.48 10.93
CA GLY A 73 -1.16 -3.37 11.00
C GLY A 73 -2.40 -2.66 11.49
N LEU A 74 -3.56 -3.26 11.23
CA LEU A 74 -4.84 -2.76 11.73
C LEU A 74 -4.92 -2.89 13.25
N SER A 75 -5.60 -1.95 13.90
CA SER A 75 -5.92 -2.08 15.32
C SER A 75 -6.81 -3.31 15.55
N VAL A 76 -6.60 -4.01 16.66
CA VAL A 76 -7.36 -5.23 17.00
C VAL A 76 -8.87 -4.97 17.00
N PHE A 77 -9.30 -3.80 17.46
CA PHE A 77 -10.71 -3.38 17.42
C PHE A 77 -11.26 -3.35 16.00
N ARG A 78 -10.55 -2.74 15.03
CA ARG A 78 -10.97 -2.71 13.62
C ARG A 78 -11.03 -4.10 12.99
N ILE A 79 -10.13 -5.00 13.40
CA ILE A 79 -10.16 -6.40 12.95
C ILE A 79 -11.40 -7.12 13.48
N ILE A 80 -11.76 -6.90 14.76
CA ILE A 80 -12.97 -7.47 15.37
C ILE A 80 -14.25 -6.94 14.70
N GLU A 81 -14.26 -5.67 14.32
CA GLU A 81 -15.35 -5.06 13.54
C GLU A 81 -15.43 -5.60 12.09
N GLY A 82 -14.49 -6.44 11.68
CA GLY A 82 -14.50 -7.09 10.37
C GLY A 82 -13.93 -6.22 9.24
N LEU A 83 -13.21 -5.14 9.56
CA LEU A 83 -12.58 -4.28 8.56
C LEU A 83 -11.59 -5.10 7.72
N THR A 84 -11.85 -5.12 6.42
CA THR A 84 -10.98 -5.76 5.43
C THR A 84 -9.85 -4.82 5.00
N THR A 85 -8.77 -5.40 4.50
CA THR A 85 -7.63 -4.64 3.96
C THR A 85 -8.05 -3.77 2.78
N LYS A 86 -8.90 -4.30 1.90
CA LYS A 86 -9.55 -3.53 0.84
C LYS A 86 -10.33 -2.32 1.36
N GLN A 87 -11.22 -2.49 2.33
CA GLN A 87 -11.97 -1.37 2.92
C GLN A 87 -11.04 -0.33 3.55
N ARG A 88 -9.94 -0.78 4.17
CA ARG A 88 -8.93 0.14 4.71
C ARG A 88 -8.21 0.92 3.60
N ALA A 89 -7.86 0.27 2.49
CA ALA A 89 -7.30 0.93 1.33
C ALA A 89 -8.30 1.96 0.75
N GLU A 90 -9.59 1.62 0.67
CA GLU A 90 -10.66 2.54 0.21
C GLU A 90 -10.80 3.75 1.14
N GLU A 91 -10.77 3.55 2.46
CA GLU A 91 -10.74 4.65 3.44
C GLU A 91 -9.55 5.58 3.20
N LEU A 92 -8.35 5.02 3.04
CA LEU A 92 -7.13 5.79 2.84
C LEU A 92 -7.13 6.53 1.50
N PHE A 93 -7.62 5.87 0.43
CA PHE A 93 -7.76 6.47 -0.89
C PHE A 93 -8.64 7.71 -0.85
N SER A 94 -9.76 7.64 -0.12
CA SER A 94 -10.66 8.79 0.09
C SER A 94 -10.04 9.86 1.01
N GLN A 95 -9.52 9.47 2.17
CA GLN A 95 -8.94 10.39 3.17
C GLN A 95 -7.75 11.18 2.64
N LYS A 96 -6.93 10.54 1.79
CA LYS A 96 -5.74 11.13 1.17
C LYS A 96 -6.03 11.81 -0.16
N ARG A 97 -7.30 11.82 -0.59
CA ARG A 97 -7.77 12.45 -1.84
C ARG A 97 -6.97 12.00 -3.06
N ILE A 98 -6.63 10.72 -3.14
CA ILE A 98 -5.82 10.17 -4.25
C ILE A 98 -6.59 10.20 -5.58
N TRP A 99 -7.92 10.32 -5.52
CA TRP A 99 -8.80 10.55 -6.67
C TRP A 99 -8.89 12.01 -7.11
N ASP A 100 -8.36 12.95 -6.32
CA ASP A 100 -8.45 14.39 -6.60
C ASP A 100 -7.21 14.82 -7.38
N THR A 101 -7.05 14.21 -8.56
CA THR A 101 -5.99 14.54 -9.53
C THR A 101 -6.61 15.14 -10.79
N GLU A 102 -5.95 16.08 -11.45
CA GLU A 102 -6.49 16.79 -12.61
C GLU A 102 -6.95 15.81 -13.71
N GLU A 103 -6.19 14.74 -13.93
CA GLU A 103 -6.44 13.74 -14.97
C GLU A 103 -7.15 12.45 -14.49
N ASN A 104 -7.52 12.36 -13.20
CA ASN A 104 -8.07 11.12 -12.59
C ASN A 104 -7.12 9.92 -12.74
N THR A 105 -5.82 10.14 -12.49
CA THR A 105 -4.69 9.23 -12.75
C THR A 105 -3.91 8.89 -11.47
N GLY A 106 -4.54 9.04 -10.31
CA GLY A 106 -3.96 8.62 -9.03
C GLY A 106 -4.05 7.10 -8.78
N ILE A 107 -2.98 6.53 -8.24
CA ILE A 107 -2.94 5.14 -7.76
C ILE A 107 -2.38 5.04 -6.34
N LEU A 108 -3.05 4.26 -5.51
CA LEU A 108 -2.61 3.88 -4.17
C LEU A 108 -2.01 2.48 -4.19
N ILE A 109 -0.75 2.40 -3.75
CA ILE A 109 -0.09 1.17 -3.36
C ILE A 109 -0.18 1.07 -1.82
N TYR A 110 -1.18 0.33 -1.33
CA TYR A 110 -1.38 0.14 0.10
C TYR A 110 -0.85 -1.22 0.56
N ILE A 111 -0.03 -1.23 1.60
CA ILE A 111 0.60 -2.43 2.13
C ILE A 111 0.37 -2.52 3.64
N GLN A 112 -0.21 -3.63 4.07
CA GLN A 112 -0.37 -3.98 5.48
C GLN A 112 0.70 -4.99 5.91
N LEU A 113 1.68 -4.56 6.69
CA LEU A 113 2.92 -5.33 6.92
C LEU A 113 2.73 -6.60 7.76
N ILE A 114 2.00 -6.52 8.89
CA ILE A 114 1.78 -7.68 9.77
C ILE A 114 1.00 -8.79 9.05
N ASP A 115 -0.06 -8.42 8.33
CA ASP A 115 -0.89 -9.40 7.62
C ASP A 115 -0.34 -9.73 6.21
N ARG A 116 0.73 -9.03 5.76
CA ARG A 116 1.35 -9.11 4.43
C ARG A 116 0.35 -9.02 3.29
N LYS A 117 -0.62 -8.13 3.42
CA LYS A 117 -1.65 -7.89 2.41
C LYS A 117 -1.34 -6.63 1.64
N ILE A 118 -1.66 -6.66 0.36
CA ILE A 118 -1.40 -5.57 -0.57
C ILE A 118 -2.70 -5.27 -1.29
N GLU A 119 -3.02 -3.99 -1.46
CA GLU A 119 -4.16 -3.53 -2.24
C GLU A 119 -3.68 -2.43 -3.18
N LEU A 120 -4.02 -2.58 -4.46
CA LEU A 120 -3.76 -1.57 -5.49
C LEU A 120 -5.10 -0.96 -5.89
N LEU A 121 -5.32 0.31 -5.50
CA LEU A 121 -6.53 1.05 -5.81
C LEU A 121 -6.19 2.19 -6.73
N ALA A 122 -6.88 2.28 -7.86
CA ALA A 122 -6.65 3.35 -8.82
C ALA A 122 -7.89 4.21 -9.00
N ASP A 123 -7.71 5.41 -9.54
CA ASP A 123 -8.83 6.23 -9.97
C ASP A 123 -9.42 5.72 -11.31
N ARG A 124 -10.58 6.27 -11.67
CA ARG A 124 -11.41 5.88 -12.81
C ARG A 124 -10.68 6.04 -14.14
N GLY A 125 -9.77 7.00 -14.28
CA GLY A 125 -8.97 7.17 -15.51
C GLY A 125 -8.08 5.96 -15.77
N ILE A 126 -7.35 5.52 -14.75
CA ILE A 126 -6.51 4.32 -14.78
C ILE A 126 -7.34 3.07 -15.03
N TYR A 127 -8.43 2.86 -14.28
CA TYR A 127 -9.27 1.67 -14.46
C TYR A 127 -9.79 1.53 -15.89
N LYS A 128 -10.14 2.63 -16.55
CA LYS A 128 -10.62 2.62 -17.94
C LYS A 128 -9.54 2.23 -18.95
N LYS A 129 -8.27 2.54 -18.70
CA LYS A 129 -7.16 2.33 -19.66
C LYS A 129 -6.37 1.05 -19.41
N ILE A 130 -6.11 0.74 -18.14
CA ILE A 130 -5.25 -0.37 -17.72
C ILE A 130 -6.07 -1.60 -17.30
N GLY A 131 -7.24 -1.38 -16.70
CA GLY A 131 -8.16 -2.44 -16.27
C GLY A 131 -7.73 -3.18 -14.99
N GLN A 132 -8.71 -3.75 -14.28
CA GLN A 132 -8.47 -4.43 -13.00
C GLN A 132 -7.50 -5.63 -13.12
N GLY A 133 -7.57 -6.40 -14.22
CA GLY A 133 -6.74 -7.60 -14.38
C GLY A 133 -5.23 -7.32 -14.33
N LYS A 134 -4.77 -6.22 -14.92
CA LYS A 134 -3.34 -5.84 -14.87
C LYS A 134 -2.92 -5.38 -13.46
N LEU A 135 -3.80 -4.68 -12.74
CA LEU A 135 -3.57 -4.33 -11.34
C LEU A 135 -3.48 -5.60 -10.48
N ASP A 136 -4.37 -6.58 -10.71
CA ASP A 136 -4.35 -7.85 -9.98
C ASP A 136 -3.05 -8.63 -10.23
N GLU A 137 -2.54 -8.66 -11.46
CA GLU A 137 -1.25 -9.28 -11.80
C GLU A 137 -0.07 -8.63 -11.06
N ILE A 138 -0.01 -7.29 -11.05
CA ILE A 138 1.04 -6.56 -10.32
C ILE A 138 0.92 -6.87 -8.83
N CYS A 139 -0.28 -6.80 -8.27
CA CYS A 139 -0.55 -7.08 -6.87
C CYS A 139 -0.08 -8.49 -6.48
N GLN A 140 -0.47 -9.52 -7.24
CA GLN A 140 -0.07 -10.91 -6.98
C GLN A 140 1.45 -11.09 -6.99
N ARG A 141 2.16 -10.40 -7.90
CA ARG A 141 3.62 -10.46 -7.97
C ARG A 141 4.28 -9.76 -6.79
N MET A 142 3.75 -8.60 -6.37
CA MET A 142 4.21 -7.94 -5.14
C MET A 142 3.99 -8.85 -3.93
N GLU A 143 2.82 -9.48 -3.80
CA GLU A 143 2.53 -10.38 -2.68
C GLU A 143 3.50 -11.58 -2.65
N ALA A 144 3.87 -12.11 -3.82
CA ALA A 144 4.86 -13.19 -3.92
C ALA A 144 6.26 -12.75 -3.45
N GLY A 145 6.67 -11.54 -3.80
CA GLY A 145 7.93 -10.95 -3.33
C GLY A 145 7.91 -10.71 -1.81
N PHE A 146 6.81 -10.15 -1.28
CA PHE A 146 6.60 -9.98 0.17
C PHE A 146 6.60 -11.30 0.94
N ARG A 147 6.01 -12.37 0.39
CA ARG A 147 6.09 -13.71 1.00
C ARG A 147 7.52 -14.23 1.07
N SER A 148 8.33 -13.89 0.07
CA SER A 148 9.75 -14.28 -0.03
C SER A 148 10.71 -13.35 0.70
N GLY A 149 10.23 -12.27 1.33
CA GLY A 149 11.05 -11.30 2.06
C GLY A 149 11.68 -10.18 1.21
N HIS A 150 11.33 -10.09 -0.08
CA HIS A 150 11.82 -9.05 -1.01
C HIS A 150 10.91 -7.81 -0.96
N TYR A 151 10.87 -7.13 0.19
CA TYR A 151 9.87 -6.09 0.46
C TYR A 151 10.08 -4.82 -0.38
N LEU A 152 11.28 -4.25 -0.34
CA LEU A 152 11.61 -3.05 -1.11
C LEU A 152 11.54 -3.32 -2.61
N GLU A 153 12.10 -4.44 -3.06
CA GLU A 153 12.12 -4.83 -4.46
C GLU A 153 10.70 -5.00 -5.02
N SER A 154 9.77 -5.49 -4.20
CA SER A 154 8.36 -5.60 -4.60
C SER A 154 7.70 -4.23 -4.82
N ILE A 155 8.04 -3.24 -3.99
CA ILE A 155 7.53 -1.87 -4.15
C ILE A 155 8.14 -1.22 -5.40
N LEU A 156 9.47 -1.31 -5.55
CA LEU A 156 10.17 -0.76 -6.71
C LEU A 156 9.71 -1.42 -8.02
N PHE A 157 9.44 -2.72 -7.99
CA PHE A 157 8.83 -3.43 -9.11
C PHE A 157 7.47 -2.84 -9.51
N ALA A 158 6.60 -2.58 -8.53
CA ALA A 158 5.28 -2.03 -8.81
C ALA A 158 5.37 -0.61 -9.36
N ILE A 159 6.24 0.23 -8.80
CA ILE A 159 6.53 1.58 -9.32
C ILE A 159 6.95 1.47 -10.78
N GLU A 160 7.94 0.63 -11.10
CA GLU A 160 8.43 0.45 -12.47
C GLU A 160 7.32 -0.03 -13.45
N GLU A 161 6.51 -1.01 -13.04
CA GLU A 161 5.39 -1.46 -13.88
C GLU A 161 4.37 -0.34 -14.11
N PHE A 162 4.07 0.46 -13.09
CA PHE A 162 3.20 1.61 -13.25
C PHE A 162 3.84 2.71 -14.10
N THR A 163 5.15 2.97 -13.98
CA THR A 163 5.89 3.86 -14.87
C THR A 163 5.64 3.49 -16.33
N LEU A 164 5.87 2.22 -16.69
CA LEU A 164 5.74 1.73 -18.06
C LEU A 164 4.28 1.82 -18.57
N LEU A 165 3.31 1.49 -17.71
CA LEU A 165 1.90 1.59 -18.06
C LEU A 165 1.46 3.04 -18.24
N PHE A 166 1.88 3.94 -17.35
CA PHE A 166 1.50 5.35 -17.39
C PHE A 166 2.19 6.08 -18.53
N GLN A 167 3.46 5.80 -18.84
CA GLN A 167 4.09 6.32 -20.07
C GLN A 167 3.31 5.94 -21.33
N LYS A 168 2.74 4.72 -21.37
CA LYS A 168 1.97 4.25 -22.52
C LYS A 168 0.59 4.91 -22.62
N TYR A 169 -0.13 5.06 -21.51
CA TYR A 169 -1.53 5.46 -21.52
C TYR A 169 -1.79 6.92 -21.13
N PHE A 170 -0.85 7.55 -20.43
CA PHE A 170 -0.89 8.90 -19.88
C PHE A 170 0.47 9.61 -20.06
N PRO A 171 1.02 9.68 -21.29
CA PRO A 171 2.34 10.28 -21.52
C PRO A 171 2.35 11.77 -21.16
N SER A 172 3.44 12.25 -20.57
CA SER A 172 3.60 13.68 -20.31
C SER A 172 4.24 14.39 -21.50
N VAL A 173 3.59 15.44 -22.02
CA VAL A 173 4.14 16.32 -23.08
C VAL A 173 4.84 17.55 -22.47
N GLU A 174 4.41 17.95 -21.28
CA GLU A 174 4.97 19.02 -20.47
C GLU A 174 5.41 18.48 -19.10
N GLN A 175 5.98 19.30 -18.23
CA GLN A 175 6.34 18.85 -16.88
C GLN A 175 5.07 18.49 -16.10
N ASN A 176 5.02 17.30 -15.51
CA ASN A 176 3.92 16.91 -14.62
C ASN A 176 4.07 17.65 -13.28
N PRO A 177 3.12 18.51 -12.87
CA PRO A 177 3.13 19.04 -11.52
C PRO A 177 2.91 17.89 -10.53
N ASN A 178 3.68 17.86 -9.45
CA ASN A 178 3.47 16.87 -8.39
C ASN A 178 2.18 17.21 -7.64
N GLU A 179 1.14 16.40 -7.83
CA GLU A 179 -0.18 16.56 -7.20
C GLU A 179 -0.27 15.78 -5.87
N LEU A 180 0.41 14.63 -5.79
CA LEU A 180 0.49 13.79 -4.59
C LEU A 180 1.93 13.62 -4.12
N SER A 181 2.20 13.89 -2.83
CA SER A 181 3.54 13.72 -2.28
C SER A 181 4.13 12.32 -2.50
N ASP A 182 5.29 12.28 -3.16
CA ASP A 182 6.10 11.09 -3.50
C ASP A 182 6.59 10.31 -2.29
N LYS A 183 6.63 10.96 -1.13
CA LYS A 183 7.11 10.36 0.10
C LYS A 183 6.21 9.22 0.55
N PRO A 184 6.76 8.02 0.83
CA PRO A 184 5.97 6.94 1.40
C PRO A 184 5.43 7.35 2.77
N GLU A 185 4.14 7.12 2.99
CA GLU A 185 3.53 7.39 4.29
C GLU A 185 3.52 6.14 5.16
N VAL A 186 4.04 6.24 6.39
CA VAL A 186 4.06 5.14 7.36
C VAL A 186 3.02 5.36 8.44
N ILE A 187 2.07 4.43 8.57
CA ILE A 187 0.90 4.54 9.48
C ILE A 187 0.70 3.32 10.40
#